data_AF-A0A9N9GBC8-F1
#
_entry.id   AF-A0A9N9GBC8-F1
#
_cell.length_a   1.000
_cell.length_b   1.000
_cell.length_c   1.000
_cell.angle_alpha   90.00
_cell.angle_beta   90.00
_cell.angle_gamma   90.00
#
_symmetry.space_group_name_H-M   'P 1'
#
loop_
_entity.id
_entity.type
_entity.pdbx_description
1 polymer ?
#
loop_
_entity_poly.entity_id
_entity_poly.type
_entity_poly.pdbx_seq_one_letter_code
_entity_poly.pdbx_strand_id
1 'polypeptide(L)'
;MSSPAQTWAKVVEQSSTAPTDIDNKNLLFARSECSVSLSKYLPAVKTPAPSGKYPIFFNLASTQASHEEIAAVLPPGILGVHWRADMNILEVDVQTQEEQSKLLAQPLQIVNHTALTPLPSTADSPQFILVKLANVPIASAITLETVLCRHWEQFGKVKEIALHRIPGKSWLTHRWDLIME
;
A
#
# COMPACT_ATOMS: atom_id res chain seq x y z
N MET A 1 53.20 24.07 0.45
CA MET A 1 52.24 24.18 -0.66
C MET A 1 51.12 23.20 -0.38
N SER A 2 50.00 23.70 0.11
CA SER A 2 48.93 22.94 0.75
C SER A 2 47.78 22.77 -0.25
N SER A 3 47.53 21.55 -0.71
CA SER A 3 46.36 21.23 -1.53
C SER A 3 45.10 21.22 -0.65
N PRO A 4 44.01 21.92 -1.02
CA PRO A 4 42.75 21.80 -0.30
C PRO A 4 42.01 20.52 -0.73
N ALA A 5 41.61 19.74 0.26
CA ALA A 5 40.79 18.54 0.10
C ALA A 5 39.40 18.90 -0.46
N GLN A 6 38.98 18.18 -1.49
CA GLN A 6 37.62 18.24 -2.04
C GLN A 6 36.63 17.67 -1.02
N THR A 7 35.80 18.53 -0.46
CA THR A 7 34.70 18.17 0.42
C THR A 7 33.57 17.56 -0.41
N TRP A 8 33.35 16.25 -0.26
CA TRP A 8 32.30 15.52 -0.93
C TRP A 8 30.91 15.94 -0.45
N ALA A 9 29.97 15.90 -1.39
CA ALA A 9 28.62 16.44 -1.31
C ALA A 9 27.84 16.01 -0.05
N LYS A 10 27.21 17.00 0.56
CA LYS A 10 26.26 16.86 1.68
C LYS A 10 25.04 16.08 1.18
N VAL A 11 24.87 14.85 1.66
CA VAL A 11 23.63 14.07 1.50
C VAL A 11 22.50 14.87 2.14
N VAL A 12 21.56 15.33 1.33
CA VAL A 12 20.33 15.97 1.83
C VAL A 12 19.32 14.84 2.05
N GLU A 13 19.21 14.39 3.30
CA GLU A 13 18.04 13.64 3.76
C GLU A 13 16.81 14.55 3.61
N GLN A 14 15.94 14.24 2.66
CA GLN A 14 14.61 14.85 2.60
C GLN A 14 13.68 14.05 3.51
N SER A 15 13.59 14.50 4.76
CA SER A 15 12.56 14.11 5.71
C SER A 15 11.17 14.47 5.17
N SER A 16 10.29 13.47 5.10
CA SER A 16 8.87 13.61 4.78
C SER A 16 8.13 14.23 5.95
N THR A 17 7.81 15.52 5.86
CA THR A 17 6.77 16.16 6.67
C THR A 17 5.87 16.98 5.75
N ALA A 18 4.56 16.74 5.85
CA ALA A 18 3.55 17.48 5.10
C ALA A 18 3.55 18.96 5.56
N PRO A 19 3.59 19.94 4.65
CA PRO A 19 3.59 21.34 5.04
C PRO A 19 2.18 21.82 5.34
N THR A 20 1.98 22.35 6.56
CA THR A 20 0.87 23.23 6.92
C THR A 20 1.00 24.57 6.16
N ASP A 21 -0.13 25.10 5.69
CA ASP A 21 -0.38 26.18 4.71
C ASP A 21 0.29 27.57 4.91
N ILE A 22 1.37 27.70 5.70
CA ILE A 22 1.95 29.02 6.06
C ILE A 22 3.26 29.34 5.31
N ASP A 23 3.87 28.41 4.57
CA ASP A 23 5.19 28.60 3.90
C ASP A 23 5.14 28.94 2.40
N ASN A 24 4.10 29.65 1.95
CA ASN A 24 3.83 29.89 0.52
C ASN A 24 4.66 31.01 -0.14
N LYS A 25 5.91 31.26 0.31
CA LYS A 25 6.79 32.30 -0.25
C LYS A 25 8.14 31.83 -0.82
N ASN A 26 8.47 30.53 -0.80
CA ASN A 26 9.75 30.03 -1.33
C ASN A 26 9.64 28.71 -2.12
N LEU A 27 8.70 28.60 -3.05
CA LEU A 27 8.76 27.57 -4.09
C LEU A 27 9.38 28.16 -5.36
N LEU A 28 10.72 28.15 -5.43
CA LEU A 28 11.49 28.66 -6.58
C LEU A 28 11.29 27.87 -7.88
N PHE A 29 10.70 26.67 -7.80
CA PHE A 29 10.43 25.81 -8.97
C PHE A 29 9.02 25.22 -8.89
N ALA A 30 8.35 25.14 -10.04
CA ALA A 30 7.03 24.53 -10.14
C ALA A 30 7.10 23.03 -9.79
N ARG A 31 6.18 22.56 -8.94
CA ARG A 31 6.06 21.14 -8.57
C ARG A 31 5.40 20.37 -9.71
N SER A 32 5.89 19.15 -9.93
CA SER A 32 5.31 18.20 -10.88
C SER A 32 4.50 17.14 -10.13
N GLU A 33 3.36 16.75 -10.68
CA GLU A 33 2.42 15.78 -10.13
C GLU A 33 2.34 14.53 -11.02
N CYS A 34 2.06 13.37 -10.44
CA CYS A 34 1.85 12.12 -11.18
C CYS A 34 0.55 11.46 -10.72
N SER A 35 -0.14 10.81 -11.66
CA SER A 35 -1.42 10.12 -11.39
C SER A 35 -1.25 8.72 -10.80
N VAL A 36 -0.04 8.15 -10.90
CA VAL A 36 0.30 6.85 -10.32
C VAL A 36 0.36 6.96 -8.81
N SER A 37 -0.30 6.02 -8.12
CA SER A 37 -0.25 5.94 -6.66
C SER A 37 -0.23 4.51 -6.16
N LEU A 38 0.79 4.18 -5.37
CA LEU A 38 0.91 2.88 -4.71
C LEU A 38 -0.26 2.57 -3.79
N SER A 39 -0.87 3.59 -3.18
CA SER A 39 -2.00 3.42 -2.26
C SER A 39 -3.22 2.77 -2.91
N LYS A 40 -3.38 2.83 -4.24
CA LYS A 40 -4.45 2.13 -4.97
C LYS A 40 -4.32 0.61 -4.90
N TYR A 41 -3.11 0.11 -4.64
CA TYR A 41 -2.75 -1.31 -4.69
C TYR A 41 -2.43 -1.89 -3.31
N LEU A 42 -2.25 -1.04 -2.29
CA LEU A 42 -2.03 -1.49 -0.93
C LEU A 42 -3.37 -1.78 -0.23
N PRO A 43 -3.45 -2.84 0.59
CA PRO A 43 -4.63 -3.10 1.40
C PRO A 43 -4.85 -1.95 2.39
N ALA A 44 -6.11 -1.61 2.63
CA ALA A 44 -6.49 -0.53 3.54
C ALA A 44 -6.07 -0.80 5.00
N VAL A 45 -5.99 -2.08 5.38
CA VAL A 45 -5.54 -2.53 6.70
C VAL A 45 -4.47 -3.59 6.50
N LYS A 46 -3.32 -3.41 7.16
CA LYS A 46 -2.26 -4.41 7.19
C LYS A 46 -2.64 -5.49 8.19
N THR A 47 -2.64 -6.75 7.77
CA THR A 47 -2.84 -7.88 8.69
C THR A 47 -1.49 -8.34 9.26
N PRO A 48 -1.48 -8.93 10.48
CA PRO A 48 -0.26 -9.50 11.05
C PRO A 48 0.23 -10.70 10.22
N ALA A 49 1.46 -11.14 10.50
CA ALA A 49 1.94 -12.40 9.96
C ALA A 49 1.06 -13.54 10.52
N PRO A 50 0.53 -14.42 9.66
CA PRO A 50 -0.41 -15.45 10.09
C PRO A 50 0.29 -16.52 10.93
N SER A 51 -0.38 -16.98 11.99
CA SER A 51 0.08 -18.11 12.79
C SER A 51 -0.30 -19.46 12.19
N GLY A 52 -1.43 -19.54 11.49
CA GLY A 52 -1.97 -20.76 10.91
C GLY A 52 -1.91 -20.82 9.39
N LYS A 53 -2.42 -21.93 8.85
CA LYS A 53 -2.42 -22.22 7.40
C LYS A 53 -3.55 -21.51 6.65
N TYR A 54 -4.71 -21.38 7.28
CA TYR A 54 -5.91 -20.75 6.69
C TYR A 54 -6.48 -19.69 7.65
N PRO A 55 -5.75 -18.59 7.87
CA PRO A 55 -6.15 -17.53 8.79
C PRO A 55 -7.24 -16.64 8.16
N ILE A 56 -8.14 -16.13 8.99
CA ILE A 56 -9.07 -15.03 8.69
C ILE A 56 -8.87 -13.96 9.75
N PHE A 57 -8.83 -12.71 9.33
CA PHE A 57 -8.70 -11.58 10.24
C PHE A 57 -10.02 -10.81 10.31
N PHE A 58 -10.38 -10.30 11.48
CA PHE A 58 -11.52 -9.41 11.67
C PHE A 58 -11.04 -8.11 12.29
N ASN A 59 -11.43 -6.98 11.69
CA ASN A 59 -11.12 -5.66 12.23
C ASN A 59 -12.08 -5.32 13.37
N LEU A 60 -11.56 -5.21 14.59
CA LEU A 60 -12.33 -4.90 15.79
C LEU A 60 -12.53 -3.41 16.01
N ALA A 61 -11.80 -2.54 15.29
CA ALA A 61 -11.84 -1.09 15.52
C ALA A 61 -13.22 -0.45 15.26
N SER A 62 -14.07 -1.10 14.47
CA SER A 62 -15.41 -0.61 14.12
C SER A 62 -16.52 -1.10 15.05
N THR A 63 -16.25 -2.04 15.96
CA THR A 63 -17.27 -2.59 16.86
C THR A 63 -17.05 -2.14 18.30
N GLN A 64 -18.11 -2.20 19.11
CA GLN A 64 -18.08 -2.01 20.56
C GLN A 64 -18.50 -3.29 21.31
N ALA A 65 -18.62 -4.41 20.59
CA ALA A 65 -18.97 -5.69 21.18
C ALA A 65 -17.86 -6.19 22.13
N SER A 66 -18.25 -6.85 23.21
CA SER A 66 -17.30 -7.47 24.15
C SER A 66 -16.65 -8.72 23.55
N HIS A 67 -15.56 -9.18 24.18
CA HIS A 67 -14.89 -10.42 23.80
C HIS A 67 -15.85 -11.61 23.83
N GLU A 68 -16.72 -11.69 24.84
CA GLU A 68 -17.69 -12.76 25.01
C GLU A 68 -18.77 -12.73 23.92
N GLU A 69 -19.26 -11.54 23.56
CA GLU A 69 -20.26 -11.37 22.50
C GLU A 69 -19.72 -11.79 21.14
N ILE A 70 -18.47 -11.42 20.84
CA ILE A 70 -17.80 -11.83 19.61
C ILE A 70 -17.53 -13.33 19.62
N ALA A 71 -17.03 -13.88 20.74
CA ALA A 71 -16.74 -15.30 20.86
C ALA A 71 -18.00 -16.17 20.71
N ALA A 72 -19.15 -15.70 21.18
CA ALA A 72 -20.43 -16.41 21.08
C ALA A 72 -20.96 -16.56 19.65
N VAL A 73 -20.57 -15.66 18.74
CA VAL A 73 -21.03 -15.70 17.34
C VAL A 73 -20.05 -16.38 16.39
N LEU A 74 -18.88 -16.77 16.88
CA LEU A 74 -17.87 -17.43 16.07
C LEU A 74 -18.40 -18.75 15.48
N PRO A 75 -18.19 -19.00 14.19
CA PRO A 75 -18.69 -20.19 13.50
C PRO A 75 -18.08 -21.48 14.05
N PRO A 76 -18.80 -22.62 14.00
CA PRO A 76 -18.22 -23.92 14.29
C PRO A 76 -17.12 -24.26 13.26
N GLY A 77 -16.08 -25.00 13.68
CA GLY A 77 -14.96 -25.40 12.81
C GLY A 77 -13.70 -24.55 12.93
N ILE A 78 -13.70 -23.55 13.82
CA ILE A 78 -12.50 -22.79 14.16
C ILE A 78 -11.54 -23.67 14.97
N LEU A 79 -10.27 -23.67 14.56
CA LEU A 79 -9.17 -24.36 15.25
C LEU A 79 -8.60 -23.54 16.41
N GLY A 80 -8.57 -22.22 16.24
CA GLY A 80 -8.01 -21.32 17.23
C GLY A 80 -8.34 -19.86 16.94
N VAL A 81 -8.26 -19.05 17.98
CA VAL A 81 -8.40 -17.60 17.90
C VAL A 81 -7.24 -16.92 18.59
N HIS A 82 -6.81 -15.79 18.04
CA HIS A 82 -5.76 -14.97 18.60
C HIS A 82 -6.18 -13.50 18.58
N TRP A 83 -6.32 -12.94 19.77
CA TRP A 83 -6.70 -11.54 19.98
C TRP A 83 -5.45 -10.65 19.92
N ARG A 84 -5.37 -9.80 18.91
CA ARG A 84 -4.29 -8.81 18.76
C ARG A 84 -4.79 -7.42 19.10
N ALA A 85 -4.82 -7.14 20.40
CA ALA A 85 -5.28 -5.85 20.93
C ALA A 85 -4.42 -4.67 20.46
N ASP A 86 -3.14 -4.90 20.16
CA ASP A 86 -2.21 -3.91 19.62
C ASP A 86 -2.61 -3.42 18.21
N MET A 87 -3.28 -4.25 17.43
CA MET A 87 -3.75 -3.93 16.08
C MET A 87 -5.28 -3.78 15.97
N ASN A 88 -6.02 -4.00 17.05
CA ASN A 88 -7.48 -4.18 17.02
C ASN A 88 -7.92 -5.24 16.01
N ILE A 89 -7.24 -6.39 15.97
CA ILE A 89 -7.53 -7.48 15.05
C ILE A 89 -7.80 -8.77 15.84
N LEU A 90 -8.84 -9.50 15.42
CA LEU A 90 -9.04 -10.89 15.80
C LEU A 90 -8.56 -11.78 14.66
N GLU A 91 -7.59 -12.64 14.94
CA GLU A 91 -7.12 -13.69 14.02
C GLU A 91 -7.86 -14.99 14.36
N VAL A 92 -8.40 -15.66 13.34
CA VAL A 92 -9.18 -16.89 13.44
C VAL A 92 -8.61 -17.90 12.46
N ASP A 93 -8.17 -19.05 12.96
CA ASP A 93 -7.63 -20.13 12.13
C ASP A 93 -8.70 -21.20 11.89
N VAL A 94 -8.87 -21.61 10.62
CA VAL A 94 -9.78 -22.70 10.23
C VAL A 94 -9.02 -23.88 9.63
N GLN A 95 -9.68 -25.02 9.52
CA GLN A 95 -9.06 -26.26 9.07
C GLN A 95 -8.87 -26.32 7.56
N THR A 96 -9.80 -25.75 6.80
CA THR A 96 -9.86 -25.90 5.35
C THR A 96 -9.94 -24.58 4.60
N GLN A 97 -9.50 -24.58 3.34
CA GLN A 97 -9.58 -23.41 2.46
C GLN A 97 -11.04 -23.08 2.10
N GLU A 98 -11.91 -24.08 2.05
CA GLU A 98 -13.34 -23.93 1.78
C GLU A 98 -14.04 -23.16 2.91
N GLU A 99 -13.72 -23.47 4.16
CA GLU A 99 -14.21 -22.71 5.33
C GLU A 99 -13.69 -21.28 5.31
N GLN A 100 -12.40 -21.10 5.01
CA GLN A 100 -11.79 -19.78 4.90
C GLN A 100 -12.52 -18.92 3.87
N SER A 101 -12.79 -19.49 2.69
CA SER A 101 -13.48 -18.80 1.60
C SER A 101 -14.93 -18.44 1.96
N LYS A 102 -15.62 -19.32 2.69
CA LYS A 102 -16.99 -19.05 3.18
C LYS A 102 -17.01 -17.89 4.18
N LEU A 103 -16.05 -17.86 5.10
CA LEU A 103 -15.97 -16.81 6.13
C LEU A 103 -15.49 -15.47 5.56
N LEU A 104 -14.60 -15.47 4.57
CA LEU A 104 -14.22 -14.25 3.86
C LEU A 104 -15.37 -13.64 3.05
N ALA A 105 -16.35 -14.46 2.63
CA ALA A 105 -17.47 -13.99 1.81
C ALA A 105 -18.60 -13.34 2.61
N GLN A 106 -18.66 -13.53 3.94
CA GLN A 106 -19.78 -13.06 4.77
C GLN A 106 -19.29 -12.33 6.03
N PRO A 107 -19.75 -11.10 6.28
CA PRO A 107 -19.48 -10.41 7.54
C PRO A 107 -20.03 -11.18 8.74
N LEU A 108 -19.26 -11.21 9.82
CA LEU A 108 -19.68 -11.84 11.07
C LEU A 108 -20.67 -10.93 11.79
N GLN A 109 -21.92 -11.37 11.88
CA GLN A 109 -22.99 -10.62 12.50
C GLN A 109 -22.94 -10.78 14.02
N ILE A 110 -22.93 -9.66 14.74
CA ILE A 110 -23.02 -9.61 16.19
C ILE A 110 -24.32 -8.90 16.56
N VAL A 111 -25.11 -9.48 17.44
CA VAL A 111 -26.44 -8.96 17.81
C VAL A 111 -26.30 -7.56 18.39
N ASN A 112 -27.01 -6.57 17.83
CA ASN A 112 -26.98 -5.15 18.23
C ASN A 112 -25.65 -4.41 18.02
N HIS A 113 -24.68 -4.99 17.30
CA HIS A 113 -23.40 -4.36 17.02
C HIS A 113 -23.09 -4.29 15.53
N THR A 114 -22.11 -3.48 15.16
CA THR A 114 -21.59 -3.43 13.80
C THR A 114 -20.97 -4.77 13.44
N ALA A 115 -21.38 -5.34 12.31
CA ALA A 115 -20.84 -6.58 11.80
C ALA A 115 -19.33 -6.46 11.55
N LEU A 116 -18.59 -7.52 11.88
CA LEU A 116 -17.16 -7.55 11.64
C LEU A 116 -16.89 -7.97 10.20
N THR A 117 -16.23 -7.09 9.45
CA THR A 117 -15.82 -7.38 8.08
C THR A 117 -14.59 -8.30 8.12
N PRO A 118 -14.64 -9.47 7.47
CA PRO A 118 -13.49 -10.36 7.36
C PRO A 118 -12.44 -9.75 6.42
N LEU A 119 -11.18 -9.98 6.73
CA LEU A 119 -10.01 -9.53 6.00
C LEU A 119 -9.15 -10.75 5.64
N PRO A 120 -8.71 -10.87 4.38
CA PRO A 120 -7.77 -11.92 4.00
C PRO A 120 -6.39 -11.63 4.56
N SER A 121 -5.56 -12.68 4.65
CA SER A 121 -4.14 -12.50 4.96
C SER A 121 -3.45 -11.67 3.88
N THR A 122 -2.72 -10.65 4.33
CA THR A 122 -1.85 -9.84 3.46
C THR A 122 -0.48 -10.47 3.26
N ALA A 123 -0.19 -11.62 3.90
CA ALA A 123 1.11 -12.29 3.78
C ALA A 123 1.37 -12.82 2.36
N ASP A 124 0.33 -13.38 1.72
CA ASP A 124 0.39 -13.91 0.35
C ASP A 124 -0.18 -12.94 -0.68
N SER A 125 -0.54 -11.72 -0.27
CA SER A 125 -1.03 -10.70 -1.20
C SER A 125 0.09 -10.28 -2.16
N PRO A 126 -0.24 -10.02 -3.44
CA PRO A 126 0.75 -9.52 -4.39
C PRO A 126 1.45 -8.27 -3.83
N GLN A 127 2.77 -8.26 -3.91
CA GLN A 127 3.55 -7.14 -3.41
C GLN A 127 3.70 -6.12 -4.51
N PHE A 128 3.17 -4.93 -4.28
CA PHE A 128 3.29 -3.83 -5.23
C PHE A 128 4.44 -2.92 -4.85
N ILE A 129 5.24 -2.53 -5.83
CA ILE A 129 6.35 -1.59 -5.66
C ILE A 129 6.13 -0.36 -6.53
N LEU A 130 6.44 0.81 -5.97
CA LEU A 130 6.50 2.07 -6.71
C LEU A 130 7.93 2.31 -7.17
N VAL A 131 8.13 2.32 -8.48
CA VAL A 131 9.41 2.64 -9.11
C VAL A 131 9.34 4.07 -9.63
N LYS A 132 10.25 4.91 -9.13
CA LYS A 132 10.39 6.31 -9.56
C LYS A 132 11.54 6.44 -10.53
N LEU A 133 11.24 6.78 -11.77
CA LEU A 133 12.21 6.99 -12.82
C LEU A 133 12.55 8.47 -12.94
N ALA A 134 13.85 8.77 -12.94
CA ALA A 134 14.38 10.11 -13.18
C ALA A 134 15.28 10.10 -14.41
N ASN A 135 15.46 11.28 -15.02
CA ASN A 135 16.32 11.49 -16.19
C ASN A 135 15.91 10.63 -17.41
N VAL A 136 14.62 10.30 -17.56
CA VAL A 136 14.09 9.63 -18.74
C VAL A 136 14.23 10.58 -19.94
N PRO A 137 14.87 10.19 -21.06
CA PRO A 137 15.01 11.04 -22.23
C PRO A 137 13.65 11.53 -22.74
N ILE A 138 13.55 12.79 -23.18
CA ILE A 138 12.29 13.32 -23.72
C ILE A 138 12.11 12.81 -25.15
N ALA A 139 11.04 12.06 -25.35
CA ALA A 139 10.49 11.67 -26.65
C ALA A 139 8.96 11.76 -26.56
N SER A 140 8.23 11.24 -27.54
CA SER A 140 6.77 11.18 -27.44
C SER A 140 6.36 10.36 -26.20
N ALA A 141 5.36 10.83 -25.45
CA ALA A 141 4.92 10.16 -24.23
C ALA A 141 4.48 8.71 -24.51
N ILE A 142 3.76 8.48 -25.62
CA ILE A 142 3.30 7.15 -26.06
C ILE A 142 4.49 6.22 -26.32
N THR A 143 5.52 6.72 -26.99
CA THR A 143 6.74 5.94 -27.27
C THR A 143 7.47 5.59 -25.97
N LEU A 144 7.66 6.56 -25.09
CA LEU A 144 8.35 6.33 -23.80
C LEU A 144 7.58 5.35 -22.94
N GLU A 145 6.26 5.51 -22.81
CA GLU A 145 5.41 4.60 -22.05
C GLU A 145 5.57 3.15 -22.54
N THR A 146 5.50 2.94 -23.86
CA THR A 146 5.66 1.61 -24.47
C THR A 146 7.04 1.00 -24.20
N VAL A 147 8.11 1.79 -24.38
CA VAL A 147 9.49 1.32 -24.19
C VAL A 147 9.77 1.03 -22.72
N LEU A 148 9.32 1.91 -21.82
CA LEU A 148 9.46 1.74 -20.38
C LEU A 148 8.70 0.51 -19.90
N CYS A 149 7.43 0.35 -20.29
CA CYS A 149 6.65 -0.85 -19.97
C CYS A 149 7.38 -2.11 -20.41
N ARG A 150 7.77 -2.21 -21.69
CA ARG A 150 8.44 -3.39 -22.23
C ARG A 150 9.76 -3.71 -21.52
N HIS A 151 10.51 -2.69 -21.11
CA HIS A 151 11.75 -2.88 -20.37
C HIS A 151 11.47 -3.42 -18.95
N TRP A 152 10.54 -2.81 -18.24
CA TRP A 152 10.23 -3.17 -16.85
C TRP A 152 9.45 -4.48 -16.73
N GLU A 153 8.70 -4.87 -17.75
CA GLU A 153 8.03 -6.19 -17.85
C GLU A 153 8.99 -7.38 -17.76
N GLN A 154 10.30 -7.16 -17.92
CA GLN A 154 11.33 -8.19 -17.72
C GLN A 154 11.58 -8.53 -16.24
N PHE A 155 11.21 -7.63 -15.31
CA PHE A 155 11.46 -7.79 -13.87
C PHE A 155 10.20 -8.06 -13.05
N GLY A 156 9.02 -7.86 -13.63
CA GLY A 156 7.72 -8.01 -12.96
C GLY A 156 6.60 -7.47 -13.83
N LYS A 157 5.36 -7.60 -13.39
CA LYS A 157 4.22 -7.14 -14.18
C LYS A 157 3.98 -5.65 -13.95
N VAL A 158 4.08 -4.84 -15.00
CA VAL A 158 3.74 -3.40 -14.93
C VAL A 158 2.22 -3.24 -14.82
N LYS A 159 1.76 -2.56 -13.77
CA LYS A 159 0.34 -2.34 -13.46
C LYS A 159 -0.16 -0.96 -13.86
N GLU A 160 0.68 0.05 -13.65
CA GLU A 160 0.38 1.45 -13.96
C GLU A 160 1.71 2.13 -14.30
N ILE A 161 1.68 3.06 -15.24
CA ILE A 161 2.80 3.93 -15.55
C ILE A 161 2.24 5.31 -15.92
N ALA A 162 2.89 6.36 -15.44
CA ALA A 162 2.53 7.70 -15.83
C ALA A 162 3.70 8.67 -15.75
N LEU A 163 3.63 9.66 -16.63
CA LEU A 163 4.54 10.80 -16.66
C LEU A 163 4.16 11.82 -15.58
N HIS A 164 5.17 12.39 -14.93
CA HIS A 164 4.97 13.59 -14.11
C HIS A 164 4.67 14.81 -14.99
N ARG A 165 3.61 15.55 -14.66
CA ARG A 165 3.20 16.78 -15.36
C ARG A 165 3.26 17.97 -14.42
N ILE A 166 3.61 19.13 -14.95
CA ILE A 166 3.41 20.39 -14.24
C ILE A 166 2.01 20.91 -14.60
N PRO A 167 1.14 21.21 -13.62
CA PRO A 167 -0.20 21.69 -13.89
C PRO A 167 -0.22 22.88 -14.87
N GLY A 168 -1.09 22.80 -15.88
CA GLY A 168 -1.24 23.83 -16.91
C GLY A 168 -0.11 23.89 -17.95
N LYS A 169 0.82 22.94 -17.97
CA LYS A 169 1.90 22.86 -18.97
C LYS A 169 1.70 21.67 -19.91
N SER A 170 1.91 21.91 -21.20
CA SER A 170 1.77 20.90 -22.26
C SER A 170 3.04 20.08 -22.51
N TRP A 171 4.20 20.57 -22.08
CA TRP A 171 5.48 19.91 -22.25
C TRP A 171 5.69 18.80 -21.21
N LEU A 172 6.52 17.82 -21.58
CA LEU A 172 6.78 16.62 -20.79
C LEU A 172 7.93 16.83 -19.81
N THR A 173 7.96 16.09 -18.71
CA THR A 173 9.08 16.07 -17.78
C THR A 173 9.94 14.81 -17.97
N HIS A 174 11.12 14.79 -17.36
CA HIS A 174 12.01 13.63 -17.34
C HIS A 174 11.64 12.58 -16.28
N ARG A 175 10.54 12.79 -15.54
CA ARG A 175 10.16 11.95 -14.41
C ARG A 175 8.93 11.12 -14.75
N TRP A 176 9.01 9.83 -14.44
CA TRP A 176 7.92 8.88 -14.61
C TRP A 176 7.82 8.03 -13.35
N ASP A 177 6.60 7.68 -12.98
CA ASP A 177 6.35 6.71 -11.92
C ASP A 177 5.67 5.50 -12.53
N LEU A 178 6.00 4.31 -12.05
CA LEU A 178 5.35 3.06 -12.43
C LEU A 178 5.14 2.15 -11.22
N ILE A 179 4.08 1.35 -11.28
CA ILE A 179 3.77 0.30 -10.30
C ILE A 179 4.10 -1.05 -10.92
N MET A 180 4.83 -1.87 -10.18
CA MET A 180 5.06 -3.27 -10.52
C MET A 180 4.43 -4.19 -9.49
N GLU A 181 3.98 -5.35 -9.96
CA GLU A 181 3.60 -6.55 -9.20
C GLU A 181 4.62 -7.67 -9.42
#